data_AF-A0A355F159-F1
#
_entry.id   AF-A0A355F159-F1
#
_cell.length_a   1.000
_cell.length_b   1.000
_cell.length_c   1.000
_cell.angle_alpha   90.00
_cell.angle_beta   90.00
_cell.angle_gamma   90.00
#
_symmetry.space_group_name_H-M   'P 1'
#
loop_
_entity.id
_entity.type
_entity.pdbx_description
1 polymer ?
#
loop_
_entity_poly.entity_id
_entity_poly.type
_entity_poly.pdbx_seq_one_letter_code
_entity_poly.pdbx_strand_id
1 'polypeptide(L)'
;EETARLLERSGVPAAQDEKVLEMLVTTFRELRSGETTDGQALERPSAVLSTAEAVAVAHAVGVRGWFLRGGTGSAEDLVECLAGTAVKDNAEDLQRLRRYFEQRIRRKSGEHWQRLYEARHLLPG
;
A
#
# COMPACT_ATOMS: atom_id res chain seq x y z
N GLU A 1 -8.88 9.37 -9.91
CA GLU A 1 -10.28 9.82 -10.03
C GLU A 1 -11.22 9.03 -9.12
N GLU A 2 -11.32 7.71 -9.26
CA GLU A 2 -12.27 6.92 -8.45
C GLU A 2 -12.03 7.01 -6.93
N THR A 3 -10.78 6.93 -6.46
CA THR A 3 -10.45 7.09 -5.04
C THR A 3 -10.96 8.44 -4.49
N ALA A 4 -10.79 9.53 -5.23
CA ALA A 4 -11.21 10.86 -4.80
C ALA A 4 -12.75 10.91 -4.63
N ARG A 5 -13.48 10.30 -5.57
CA ARG A 5 -14.95 10.21 -5.51
C ARG A 5 -15.42 9.41 -4.29
N LEU A 6 -14.73 8.33 -3.94
CA LEU A 6 -15.05 7.53 -2.76
C LEU A 6 -14.73 8.27 -1.46
N LEU A 7 -13.62 8.99 -1.40
CA LEU A 7 -13.26 9.82 -0.24
C LEU A 7 -14.29 10.92 0.01
N GLU A 8 -14.70 11.64 -1.05
CA GLU A 8 -15.73 12.68 -0.97
C GLU A 8 -17.06 12.11 -0.42
N ARG A 9 -17.49 10.95 -0.94
CA ARG A 9 -18.68 10.25 -0.43
C ARG A 9 -18.57 9.81 1.03
N SER A 10 -17.36 9.63 1.54
CA SER A 10 -17.08 9.30 2.94
C SER A 10 -16.88 10.53 3.83
N GLY A 11 -17.11 11.75 3.31
CA GLY A 11 -16.92 12.98 4.06
C GLY A 11 -15.46 13.37 4.26
N VAL A 12 -14.55 12.84 3.44
CA VAL A 12 -13.14 13.22 3.38
C VAL A 12 -12.97 14.17 2.18
N PRO A 13 -12.94 15.49 2.39
CA PRO A 13 -12.92 16.48 1.31
C PRO A 13 -11.54 16.59 0.63
N ALA A 14 -10.51 16.00 1.22
CA ALA A 14 -9.14 16.06 0.72
C ALA A 14 -8.85 14.89 -0.23
N ALA A 15 -8.16 15.20 -1.33
CA ALA A 15 -7.64 14.18 -2.23
C ALA A 15 -6.55 13.34 -1.53
N GLN A 16 -6.41 12.09 -1.98
CA GLN A 16 -5.35 11.20 -1.50
C GLN A 16 -3.97 11.80 -1.82
N ASP A 17 -3.05 11.68 -0.86
CA ASP A 17 -1.66 12.10 -1.06
C ASP A 17 -1.01 11.38 -2.27
N GLU A 18 -0.36 12.14 -3.14
CA GLU A 18 0.26 11.62 -4.37
C GLU A 18 1.37 10.61 -4.09
N LYS A 19 2.15 10.80 -3.01
CA LYS A 19 3.21 9.85 -2.62
C LYS A 19 2.64 8.57 -2.08
N VAL A 20 1.53 8.61 -1.35
CA VAL A 20 0.81 7.40 -0.95
C VAL A 20 0.30 6.64 -2.17
N LEU A 21 -0.29 7.34 -3.16
CA LEU A 21 -0.74 6.72 -4.40
C LEU A 21 0.43 6.11 -5.20
N GLU A 22 1.55 6.83 -5.32
CA GLU A 22 2.78 6.35 -5.98
C GLU A 22 3.27 5.03 -5.35
N MET A 23 3.37 5.00 -4.02
CA MET A 23 3.80 3.82 -3.26
C MET A 23 2.86 2.64 -3.47
N LEU A 24 1.55 2.88 -3.36
CA LEU A 24 0.54 1.85 -3.54
C LEU A 24 0.53 1.27 -4.94
N VAL A 25 0.48 2.12 -5.97
CA VAL A 25 0.42 1.67 -7.38
C VAL A 25 1.68 0.92 -7.77
N THR A 26 2.85 1.39 -7.32
CA THR A 26 4.13 0.72 -7.58
C THR A 26 4.17 -0.64 -6.89
N THR A 27 3.76 -0.72 -5.63
CA THR A 27 3.71 -1.98 -4.87
C THR A 27 2.79 -2.99 -5.54
N PHE A 28 1.56 -2.59 -5.89
CA PHE A 28 0.61 -3.45 -6.59
C PHE A 28 1.14 -3.90 -7.94
N ARG A 29 1.76 -2.98 -8.71
CA ARG A 29 2.31 -3.30 -10.02
C ARG A 29 3.38 -4.38 -9.93
N GLU A 30 4.38 -4.19 -9.07
CA GLU A 30 5.54 -5.10 -8.95
C GLU A 30 5.14 -6.47 -8.40
N LEU A 31 4.26 -6.51 -7.38
CA LEU A 31 3.75 -7.76 -6.84
C LEU A 31 2.88 -8.53 -7.84
N ARG A 32 2.03 -7.83 -8.61
CA ARG A 32 1.19 -8.44 -9.65
C ARG A 32 2.00 -8.97 -10.83
N SER A 33 3.01 -8.24 -11.29
CA SER A 33 3.91 -8.74 -12.34
C SER A 33 4.78 -9.90 -11.87
N GLY A 34 5.00 -10.05 -10.56
CA GLY A 34 6.00 -10.99 -10.04
C GLY A 34 7.41 -10.60 -10.48
N GLU A 35 7.61 -9.32 -10.74
CA GLU A 35 8.85 -8.76 -11.26
C GLU A 35 8.86 -7.28 -10.90
N THR A 36 9.99 -6.80 -10.46
CA THR A 36 10.12 -5.37 -10.14
C THR A 36 10.41 -4.51 -11.35
N THR A 37 10.39 -3.20 -11.13
CA THR A 37 10.74 -2.22 -12.15
C THR A 37 12.18 -2.40 -12.70
N ASP A 38 13.11 -2.95 -11.91
CA ASP A 38 14.49 -3.27 -12.30
C ASP A 38 14.70 -4.73 -12.77
N GLY A 39 13.64 -5.51 -12.97
CA GLY A 39 13.69 -6.83 -13.62
C GLY A 39 14.13 -8.00 -12.74
N GLN A 40 14.07 -7.90 -11.40
CA GLN A 40 14.26 -9.10 -10.56
C GLN A 40 12.92 -9.75 -10.27
N ALA A 41 12.88 -11.07 -10.41
CA ALA A 41 11.72 -11.88 -10.13
C ALA A 41 11.27 -11.75 -8.66
N LEU A 42 9.96 -11.71 -8.47
CA LEU A 42 9.27 -11.77 -7.20
C LEU A 42 8.30 -12.95 -7.20
N GLU A 43 8.15 -13.56 -6.04
CA GLU A 43 7.08 -14.51 -5.83
C GLU A 43 5.73 -13.78 -5.82
N ARG A 44 4.83 -14.15 -6.73
CA ARG A 44 3.52 -13.50 -6.82
C ARG A 44 2.65 -13.89 -5.62
N PRO A 45 2.01 -12.93 -4.94
CA PRO A 45 0.99 -13.22 -3.94
C PRO A 45 -0.19 -13.99 -4.57
N SER A 46 -0.87 -14.80 -3.76
CA SER A 46 -2.16 -15.40 -4.15
C SER A 46 -3.31 -14.39 -4.09
N ALA A 47 -3.17 -13.37 -3.25
CA ALA A 47 -4.03 -12.20 -3.16
C ALA A 47 -4.28 -11.56 -4.52
N VAL A 48 -5.53 -11.15 -4.76
CA VAL A 48 -5.85 -10.39 -5.97
C VAL A 48 -5.26 -8.98 -5.78
N LEU A 49 -4.54 -8.51 -6.81
CA LEU A 49 -3.92 -7.19 -6.83
C LEU A 49 -4.49 -6.39 -8.01
N SER A 50 -5.80 -6.22 -8.01
CA SER A 50 -6.55 -5.54 -9.06
C SER A 50 -6.56 -4.01 -8.90
N THR A 51 -7.02 -3.32 -9.95
CA THR A 51 -7.31 -1.89 -9.87
C THR A 51 -8.36 -1.58 -8.80
N ALA A 52 -9.36 -2.45 -8.63
CA ALA A 52 -10.41 -2.25 -7.63
C ALA A 52 -9.85 -2.33 -6.20
N GLU A 53 -8.92 -3.26 -5.95
CA GLU A 53 -8.26 -3.37 -4.65
C GLU A 53 -7.31 -2.20 -4.38
N ALA A 54 -6.59 -1.72 -5.38
CA ALA A 54 -5.79 -0.50 -5.23
C ALA A 54 -6.68 0.69 -4.86
N VAL A 55 -7.84 0.85 -5.51
CA VAL A 55 -8.80 1.90 -5.17
C VAL A 55 -9.32 1.73 -3.73
N ALA A 56 -9.66 0.51 -3.32
CA ALA A 56 -10.14 0.21 -1.97
C ALA A 56 -9.08 0.49 -0.89
N VAL A 57 -7.82 0.11 -1.12
CA VAL A 57 -6.71 0.40 -0.21
C VAL A 57 -6.47 1.90 -0.13
N ALA A 58 -6.41 2.61 -1.25
CA ALA A 58 -6.24 4.07 -1.25
C ALA A 58 -7.37 4.78 -0.50
N HIS A 59 -8.62 4.35 -0.70
CA HIS A 59 -9.78 4.89 0.03
C HIS A 59 -9.66 4.64 1.54
N ALA A 60 -9.32 3.41 1.94
CA ALA A 60 -9.14 3.08 3.35
C ALA A 60 -8.04 3.91 4.02
N VAL A 61 -6.91 4.12 3.33
CA VAL A 61 -5.80 4.95 3.82
C VAL A 61 -6.24 6.40 4.01
N GLY A 62 -6.94 7.00 3.04
CA GLY A 62 -7.43 8.37 3.15
C GLY A 62 -8.46 8.55 4.26
N VAL A 63 -9.41 7.61 4.41
CA VAL A 63 -10.38 7.61 5.50
C VAL A 63 -9.69 7.52 6.86
N ARG A 64 -8.73 6.60 7.04
CA ARG A 64 -7.97 6.47 8.29
C ARG A 64 -7.18 7.73 8.61
N GLY A 65 -6.42 8.24 7.64
CA GLY A 65 -5.61 9.44 7.81
C GLY A 65 -6.45 10.65 8.21
N TRP A 66 -7.63 10.80 7.61
CA TRP A 66 -8.53 11.93 7.89
C TRP A 66 -9.12 11.86 9.29
N PHE A 67 -9.76 10.74 9.64
CA PHE A 67 -10.50 10.64 10.90
C PHE A 67 -9.59 10.44 12.12
N LEU A 68 -8.38 9.91 11.95
CA LEU A 68 -7.45 9.70 13.07
C LEU A 68 -6.49 10.87 13.29
N ARG A 69 -6.10 11.58 12.22
CA ARG A 69 -5.02 12.58 12.27
C ARG A 69 -5.32 13.88 11.52
N GLY A 70 -6.48 14.01 10.85
CA GLY A 70 -6.82 15.17 10.04
C GLY A 70 -5.98 15.30 8.75
N GLY A 71 -5.35 14.21 8.31
CA GLY A 71 -4.47 14.19 7.13
C GLY A 71 -5.04 13.41 5.95
N THR A 72 -4.25 13.28 4.89
CA THR A 72 -4.62 12.56 3.65
C THR A 72 -4.08 11.13 3.61
N GLY A 73 -3.72 10.56 4.76
CA GLY A 73 -3.08 9.25 4.89
C GLY A 73 -1.56 9.32 4.96
N SER A 74 -0.95 8.29 5.54
CA SER A 74 0.48 8.18 5.78
C SER A 74 1.05 6.87 5.24
N ALA A 75 2.37 6.72 5.30
CA ALA A 75 3.03 5.46 4.95
C ALA A 75 2.61 4.33 5.93
N GLU A 76 2.41 4.67 7.20
CA GLU A 76 1.94 3.79 8.25
C GLU A 76 0.52 3.29 7.96
N ASP A 77 -0.40 4.21 7.60
CA ASP A 77 -1.76 3.85 7.19
C ASP A 77 -1.73 2.89 5.99
N LEU A 78 -0.84 3.13 5.03
CA LEU A 78 -0.66 2.26 3.87
C LEU A 78 -0.16 0.86 4.27
N VAL A 79 0.82 0.73 5.15
CA VAL A 79 1.30 -0.59 5.61
C VAL A 79 0.19 -1.36 6.32
N GLU A 80 -0.57 -0.71 7.20
CA GLU A 80 -1.68 -1.35 7.91
C GLU A 80 -2.78 -1.81 6.94
N CYS A 81 -3.12 -0.99 5.94
CA CYS A 81 -4.11 -1.37 4.93
C CYS A 81 -3.60 -2.50 4.02
N LEU A 82 -2.33 -2.48 3.60
CA LEU A 82 -1.72 -3.57 2.83
C LEU A 82 -1.70 -4.89 3.62
N ALA A 83 -1.36 -4.83 4.90
CA ALA A 83 -1.44 -5.98 5.79
C ALA A 83 -2.86 -6.51 5.89
N GLY A 84 -3.85 -5.63 6.05
CA GLY A 84 -5.26 -6.01 6.12
C GLY A 84 -5.76 -6.70 4.84
N THR A 85 -5.27 -6.30 3.67
CA THR A 85 -5.55 -7.01 2.41
C THR A 85 -4.84 -8.36 2.38
N ALA A 86 -3.52 -8.42 2.61
CA ALA A 86 -2.76 -9.66 2.52
C ALA A 86 -3.19 -10.72 3.56
N VAL A 87 -3.54 -10.31 4.78
CA VAL A 87 -4.00 -11.20 5.86
C VAL A 87 -5.36 -11.82 5.54
N LYS A 88 -6.26 -11.09 4.86
CA LYS A 88 -7.56 -11.66 4.43
C LYS A 88 -7.38 -12.84 3.49
N ASP A 89 -6.31 -12.83 2.71
CA ASP A 89 -6.06 -13.82 1.67
C ASP A 89 -5.28 -15.02 2.23
N ASN A 90 -4.09 -14.83 2.83
CA ASN A 90 -3.26 -15.91 3.39
C ASN A 90 -2.07 -15.40 4.23
N ALA A 91 -1.71 -16.11 5.31
CA ALA A 91 -0.46 -15.88 6.07
C ALA A 91 0.82 -15.99 5.21
N GLU A 92 0.79 -16.77 4.12
CA GLU A 92 1.90 -16.85 3.19
C GLU A 92 2.09 -15.56 2.38
N ASP A 93 0.99 -14.88 2.02
CA ASP A 93 1.05 -13.61 1.28
C ASP A 93 1.57 -12.48 2.16
N LEU A 94 1.28 -12.53 3.46
CA LEU A 94 1.91 -11.64 4.42
C LEU A 94 3.44 -11.85 4.47
N GLN A 95 3.91 -13.10 4.44
CA GLN A 95 5.35 -13.37 4.36
C GLN A 95 5.96 -12.88 3.05
N ARG A 96 5.28 -13.04 1.92
CA ARG A 96 5.71 -12.49 0.62
C ARG A 96 5.80 -10.97 0.67
N LEU A 97 4.81 -10.29 1.26
CA LEU A 97 4.83 -8.85 1.45
C LEU A 97 6.02 -8.40 2.32
N ARG A 98 6.30 -9.10 3.42
CA ARG A 98 7.48 -8.85 4.26
C ARG A 98 8.79 -8.96 3.45
N ARG A 99 8.95 -10.04 2.68
CA ARG A 99 10.11 -10.24 1.81
C ARG A 99 10.25 -9.10 0.78
N TYR A 100 9.14 -8.67 0.19
CA TYR A 100 9.11 -7.55 -0.75
C TYR A 100 9.60 -6.24 -0.10
N PHE A 101 9.19 -5.93 1.13
CA PHE A 101 9.66 -4.74 1.84
C PHE A 101 11.19 -4.76 2.05
N GLU A 102 11.72 -5.89 2.51
CA GLU A 102 13.16 -6.04 2.79
C GLU A 102 14.05 -6.01 1.53
N GLN A 103 13.54 -6.58 0.44
CA GLN A 103 14.30 -6.69 -0.80
C GLN A 103 14.12 -5.46 -1.68
N ARG A 104 12.94 -4.84 -1.71
CA ARG A 104 12.61 -3.82 -2.73
C ARG A 104 12.34 -2.46 -2.14
N ILE A 105 11.40 -2.33 -1.21
CA ILE A 105 11.08 -1.02 -0.62
C ILE A 105 12.32 -0.41 0.05
N ARG A 106 13.12 -1.21 0.77
CA ARG A 106 14.40 -0.80 1.38
C ARG A 106 15.38 -0.13 0.42
N ARG A 107 15.32 -0.47 -0.88
CA ARG A 107 16.27 0.00 -1.90
C ARG A 107 15.74 1.21 -2.69
N LYS A 108 14.46 1.56 -2.53
CA LYS A 108 13.86 2.71 -3.24
C LYS A 108 14.30 4.02 -2.60
N SER A 109 14.64 4.99 -3.44
CA SER A 109 15.10 6.31 -3.01
C SER A 109 13.94 7.28 -2.80
N GLY A 110 14.04 8.13 -1.77
CA GLY A 110 13.08 9.17 -1.47
C GLY A 110 12.47 9.01 -0.08
N GLU A 111 12.16 10.14 0.55
CA GLU A 111 11.71 10.18 1.95
C GLU A 111 10.43 9.35 2.20
N HIS A 112 9.48 9.37 1.25
CA HIS A 112 8.25 8.59 1.35
C HIS A 112 8.50 7.07 1.30
N TRP A 113 9.44 6.63 0.46
CA TRP A 113 9.85 5.22 0.41
C TRP A 113 10.59 4.78 1.68
N GLN A 114 11.43 5.65 2.23
CA GLN A 114 12.08 5.39 3.52
C GLN A 114 11.04 5.24 4.63
N ARG A 115 10.06 6.16 4.73
CA ARG A 115 8.96 6.06 5.69
C ARG A 115 8.16 4.77 5.53
N LEU A 116 7.86 4.37 4.30
CA LEU A 116 7.17 3.10 4.03
C LEU A 116 7.99 1.90 4.55
N TYR A 117 9.29 1.88 4.29
CA TYR A 117 10.16 0.82 4.80
C TYR A 117 10.23 0.81 6.33
N GLU A 118 10.32 1.98 6.96
CA GLU A 118 10.34 2.12 8.42
C GLU A 118 9.03 1.62 9.05
N ALA A 119 7.89 1.90 8.42
CA ALA A 119 6.56 1.47 8.84
C ALA A 119 6.33 -0.05 8.74
N ARG A 120 7.22 -0.85 8.13
CA ARG A 120 7.05 -2.31 7.97
C ARG A 120 6.87 -3.08 9.28
N HIS A 121 7.26 -2.49 10.40
CA HIS A 121 7.04 -3.06 11.73
C HIS A 121 5.54 -3.19 12.09
N LEU A 122 4.66 -2.48 11.38
CA LEU A 122 3.21 -2.55 11.51
C LEU A 122 2.60 -3.78 10.80
N LEU A 123 3.38 -4.51 10.00
CA LEU A 123 2.93 -5.79 9.46
C LEU A 123 2.75 -6.79 10.63
N PRO A 124 1.59 -7.46 10.77
CA PRO A 124 1.29 -8.36 11.88
C PRO A 124 2.18 -9.61 11.89
N GLY A 125 2.56 -10.07 13.08
CA GLY A 125 3.47 -11.21 13.30
C GLY A 125 2.98 -12.52 12.73
#